data_AF-A0A7X5IGF5-F1
#
_entry.id   AF-A0A7X5IGF5-F1
#
_cell.length_a   1.000
_cell.length_b   1.000
_cell.length_c   1.000
_cell.angle_alpha   90.00
_cell.angle_beta   90.00
_cell.angle_gamma   90.00
#
_symmetry.space_group_name_H-M   'P 1'
#
loop_
_entity.id
_entity.type
_entity.pdbx_description
1 polymer ?
#
loop_
_entity_poly.entity_id
_entity_poly.type
_entity_poly.pdbx_seq_one_letter_code
_entity_poly.pdbx_strand_id
1 'polypeptide(L)'
;MDKHINSSVEETEITENGEGFNTVFDDVFRTIAQKMPFLLIPLINEVFGTTYAEEQKFLHLRNEHYEKFGKIVTDSIIQIEGHLYHIECQSKKDGDMVLRMIEYDFAVAVEHSAMDNGIIEIDFPESCVLYIRNHRGMPDHHTARIRFADGQMVTYKVPVIMAQDYTIDSIFEKRLLALLPYRILRYEHFLKSNKDNPKKLERMLDDYRMICGKLQQMQEHEDASGLYVDIIALINKLADYVIPDSNPAKERLGEIMGGQILKLRS
;
A
#
# COMPACT_ATOMS: atom_id res chain seq x y z
N MET A 1 56.20 -32.61 3.92
CA MET A 1 56.43 -31.17 4.08
C MET A 1 56.19 -30.52 2.73
N ASP A 2 54.97 -30.61 2.21
CA ASP A 2 53.81 -29.78 2.57
C ASP A 2 53.99 -28.32 2.17
N LYS A 3 53.31 -27.91 1.12
CA LYS A 3 52.02 -27.23 1.30
C LYS A 3 51.25 -27.14 -0.02
N HIS A 4 50.02 -27.65 0.05
CA HIS A 4 48.90 -27.26 -0.78
C HIS A 4 48.84 -25.74 -0.97
N ILE A 5 48.59 -25.30 -2.21
CA ILE A 5 47.88 -24.05 -2.45
C ILE A 5 46.68 -24.38 -3.33
N ASN A 6 45.53 -24.28 -2.67
CA ASN A 6 44.18 -24.36 -3.18
C ASN A 6 43.90 -23.04 -3.92
N SER A 7 43.65 -23.05 -5.22
CA SER A 7 43.05 -21.90 -5.91
C SER A 7 41.61 -22.26 -6.28
N SER A 8 40.75 -22.04 -5.30
CA SER A 8 39.30 -22.01 -5.42
C SER A 8 38.87 -20.99 -6.47
N VAL A 9 38.12 -21.46 -7.47
CA VAL A 9 36.88 -20.89 -8.02
C VAL A 9 36.79 -19.35 -7.96
N GLU A 10 37.11 -18.70 -9.08
CA GLU A 10 36.47 -17.43 -9.46
C GLU A 10 35.02 -17.75 -9.83
N GLU A 11 34.11 -17.67 -8.87
CA GLU A 11 32.71 -17.40 -9.14
C GLU A 11 32.60 -15.89 -9.28
N THR A 12 32.59 -15.43 -10.53
CA THR A 12 32.24 -14.06 -10.88
C THR A 12 30.84 -13.76 -10.36
N GLU A 13 30.78 -12.87 -9.37
CA GLU A 13 29.57 -12.18 -8.95
C GLU A 13 28.90 -11.58 -10.20
N ILE A 14 27.74 -12.12 -10.56
CA ILE A 14 26.83 -11.46 -11.47
C ILE A 14 26.25 -10.28 -10.67
N THR A 15 26.80 -9.10 -10.92
CA THR A 15 26.21 -7.83 -10.55
C THR A 15 24.87 -7.68 -11.27
N GLU A 16 23.76 -7.92 -10.58
CA GLU A 16 22.43 -7.55 -11.06
C GLU A 16 22.24 -6.04 -10.89
N ASN A 17 22.54 -5.31 -11.96
CA ASN A 17 22.12 -3.93 -12.14
C ASN A 17 20.64 -3.88 -12.56
N GLY A 18 19.85 -3.17 -11.75
CA GLY A 18 18.79 -2.26 -12.20
C GLY A 18 17.66 -2.80 -13.08
N GLU A 19 16.58 -3.26 -12.45
CA GLU A 19 15.19 -3.04 -12.86
C GLU A 19 14.30 -3.35 -11.65
N GLY A 20 13.44 -2.40 -11.25
CA GLY A 20 12.62 -2.49 -10.05
C GLY A 20 11.71 -3.72 -10.08
N PHE A 21 11.87 -4.62 -9.11
CA PHE A 21 10.97 -5.76 -8.92
C PHE A 21 9.58 -5.25 -8.50
N ASN A 22 8.74 -4.95 -9.49
CA ASN A 22 7.33 -4.63 -9.32
C ASN A 22 6.61 -5.90 -8.83
N THR A 23 6.24 -5.94 -7.56
CA THR A 23 5.58 -7.10 -6.98
C THR A 23 4.07 -7.05 -7.25
N VAL A 24 3.38 -8.19 -7.14
CA VAL A 24 1.91 -8.25 -7.24
C VAL A 24 1.22 -7.31 -6.25
N PHE A 25 1.87 -6.98 -5.13
CA PHE A 25 1.38 -6.03 -4.13
C PHE A 25 1.38 -4.58 -4.66
N ASP A 26 2.46 -4.19 -5.31
CA ASP A 26 2.67 -2.84 -5.85
C ASP A 26 1.72 -2.63 -7.05
N ASP A 27 1.55 -3.66 -7.87
CA ASP A 27 0.53 -3.72 -8.92
C ASP A 27 -0.89 -3.44 -8.41
N VAL A 28 -1.27 -4.03 -7.27
CA VAL A 28 -2.60 -3.88 -6.69
C VAL A 28 -2.78 -2.47 -6.15
N PHE A 29 -1.78 -1.93 -5.44
CA PHE A 29 -1.83 -0.56 -4.95
C PHE A 29 -1.91 0.43 -6.11
N ARG A 30 -1.06 0.27 -7.12
CA ARG A 30 -1.09 1.08 -8.34
C ARG A 30 -2.43 1.00 -9.05
N THR A 31 -3.07 -0.17 -9.08
CA THR A 31 -4.42 -0.31 -9.66
C THR A 31 -5.45 0.49 -8.87
N ILE A 32 -5.40 0.46 -7.53
CA ILE A 32 -6.26 1.28 -6.67
C ILE A 32 -5.99 2.77 -6.94
N ALA A 33 -4.75 3.22 -6.83
CA ALA A 33 -4.37 4.61 -7.02
C ALA A 33 -4.74 5.14 -8.42
N GLN A 34 -4.62 4.33 -9.47
CA GLN A 34 -4.89 4.79 -10.84
C GLN A 34 -6.34 4.68 -11.28
N LYS A 35 -7.03 3.59 -10.90
CA LYS A 35 -8.38 3.30 -11.40
C LYS A 35 -9.48 3.60 -10.40
N MET A 36 -9.17 3.57 -9.11
CA MET A 36 -10.11 3.82 -8.02
C MET A 36 -9.53 4.79 -6.96
N PRO A 37 -8.92 5.93 -7.35
CA PRO A 37 -8.22 6.82 -6.41
C PRO A 37 -9.09 7.36 -5.28
N PHE A 38 -10.41 7.44 -5.48
CA PHE A 38 -11.35 7.85 -4.43
C PHE A 38 -11.32 6.91 -3.20
N LEU A 39 -10.90 5.66 -3.36
CA LEU A 39 -10.69 4.73 -2.23
C LEU A 39 -9.55 5.15 -1.29
N LEU A 40 -8.71 6.11 -1.71
CA LEU A 40 -7.63 6.65 -0.89
C LEU A 40 -8.10 7.83 -0.01
N ILE A 41 -9.26 8.44 -0.28
CA ILE A 41 -9.81 9.54 0.54
C ILE A 41 -10.10 9.08 1.98
N PRO A 42 -10.75 7.92 2.23
CA PRO A 42 -10.94 7.43 3.59
C PRO A 42 -9.61 7.14 4.31
N LEU A 43 -8.56 6.72 3.59
CA LEU A 43 -7.23 6.55 4.17
C LEU A 43 -6.61 7.90 4.57
N ILE A 44 -6.76 8.94 3.74
CA ILE A 44 -6.34 10.30 4.06
C ILE A 44 -7.05 10.79 5.32
N ASN A 45 -8.38 10.66 5.38
CA ASN A 45 -9.18 11.01 6.56
C ASN A 45 -8.71 10.29 7.82
N GLU A 46 -8.46 8.99 7.72
CA GLU A 46 -8.01 8.17 8.85
C GLU A 46 -6.62 8.58 9.36
N VAL A 47 -5.68 8.89 8.46
CA VAL A 47 -4.30 9.18 8.84
C VAL A 47 -4.12 10.62 9.32
N PHE A 48 -4.75 11.59 8.63
CA PHE A 48 -4.52 13.02 8.86
C PHE A 48 -5.66 13.68 9.66
N GLY A 49 -6.70 12.93 10.03
CA GLY A 49 -7.83 13.44 10.82
C GLY A 49 -8.72 14.41 10.04
N THR A 50 -8.67 14.37 8.71
CA THR A 50 -9.56 15.14 7.83
C THR A 50 -10.95 14.50 7.76
N THR A 51 -11.92 15.23 7.21
CA THR A 51 -13.32 14.78 7.11
C THR A 51 -13.88 15.00 5.71
N TYR A 52 -13.09 14.68 4.68
CA TYR A 52 -13.54 14.77 3.29
C TYR A 52 -14.69 13.80 3.03
N ALA A 53 -15.68 14.24 2.25
CA ALA A 53 -16.80 13.42 1.82
C ALA A 53 -16.37 12.36 0.79
N GLU A 54 -17.20 11.34 0.56
CA GLU A 54 -16.93 10.30 -0.45
C GLU A 54 -16.89 10.89 -1.87
N GLU A 55 -17.72 11.89 -2.15
CA GLU A 55 -17.82 12.60 -3.43
C GLU A 55 -16.87 13.79 -3.54
N GLN A 56 -15.93 13.93 -2.59
CA GLN A 56 -14.97 15.01 -2.57
C GLN A 56 -14.24 15.07 -3.92
N LYS A 57 -14.16 16.26 -4.50
CA LYS A 57 -13.37 16.48 -5.72
C LYS A 57 -11.88 16.48 -5.36
N PHE A 58 -11.09 15.78 -6.15
CA PHE A 58 -9.64 15.72 -6.01
C PHE A 58 -8.97 15.73 -7.37
N LEU A 59 -7.69 16.06 -7.39
CA LEU A 59 -6.82 15.91 -8.55
C LEU A 59 -5.87 14.75 -8.28
N HIS A 60 -5.84 13.78 -9.19
CA HIS A 60 -4.81 12.74 -9.19
C HIS A 60 -3.60 13.27 -9.97
N LEU A 61 -2.47 13.42 -9.29
CA LEU A 61 -1.25 13.95 -9.87
C LEU A 61 -0.38 12.83 -10.45
N ARG A 62 0.57 13.19 -11.31
CA ARG A 62 1.53 12.23 -11.84
C ARG A 62 2.45 11.74 -10.71
N ASN A 63 2.82 10.47 -10.79
CA ASN A 63 3.73 9.83 -9.85
C ASN A 63 5.20 9.88 -10.29
N GLU A 64 5.48 10.38 -11.50
CA GLU A 64 6.83 10.48 -12.03
C GLU A 64 7.34 11.91 -11.88
N HIS A 65 8.41 12.07 -11.10
CA HIS A 65 9.09 13.33 -10.86
C HIS A 65 10.47 13.30 -11.52
N TYR A 66 10.74 14.31 -12.34
CA TYR A 66 11.97 14.39 -13.13
C TYR A 66 12.92 15.38 -12.45
N GLU A 67 13.92 14.85 -11.76
CA GLU A 67 14.98 15.66 -11.18
C GLU A 67 16.23 15.70 -12.06
N LYS A 68 17.11 16.67 -11.79
CA LYS A 68 18.40 16.83 -12.46
C LYS A 68 19.33 15.60 -12.34
N PHE A 69 19.05 14.71 -11.38
CA PHE A 69 19.87 13.53 -11.08
C PHE A 69 19.16 12.18 -11.31
N GLY A 70 17.92 12.18 -11.81
CA GLY A 70 17.21 10.94 -12.10
C GLY A 70 15.69 11.07 -12.07
N LYS A 71 15.03 9.94 -12.29
CA LYS A 71 13.58 9.79 -12.21
C LYS A 71 13.22 9.27 -10.82
N ILE A 72 12.43 10.03 -10.08
CA ILE A 72 11.81 9.59 -8.82
C ILE A 72 10.37 9.14 -9.16
N VAL A 73 9.96 7.98 -8.66
CA VAL A 73 8.60 7.47 -8.86
C VAL A 73 7.97 7.21 -7.50
N THR A 74 6.88 7.94 -7.21
CA THR A 74 6.06 7.78 -6.01
C THR A 74 4.90 6.83 -6.27
N ASP A 75 4.27 6.31 -5.22
CA ASP A 75 3.13 5.39 -5.39
C ASP A 75 1.79 6.11 -5.63
N SER A 76 1.52 7.19 -4.91
CA SER A 76 0.29 7.97 -5.10
C SER A 76 0.39 9.39 -4.57
N ILE A 77 0.04 10.37 -5.40
CA ILE A 77 -0.12 11.77 -4.99
C ILE A 77 -1.52 12.27 -5.36
N ILE A 78 -2.23 12.80 -4.37
CA ILE A 78 -3.59 13.32 -4.51
C ILE A 78 -3.63 14.75 -3.99
N GLN A 79 -4.27 15.65 -4.72
CA GLN A 79 -4.55 17.00 -4.24
C GLN A 79 -6.03 17.16 -3.92
N ILE A 80 -6.34 17.64 -2.71
CA ILE A 80 -7.71 17.93 -2.26
C ILE A 80 -7.72 19.34 -1.68
N GLU A 81 -8.56 20.23 -2.24
CA GLU A 81 -8.73 21.61 -1.74
C GLU A 81 -7.41 22.41 -1.58
N GLY A 82 -6.43 22.14 -2.45
CA GLY A 82 -5.11 22.77 -2.41
C GLY A 82 -4.06 22.00 -1.60
N HIS A 83 -4.47 21.09 -0.72
CA HIS A 83 -3.59 20.25 0.07
C HIS A 83 -3.07 19.07 -0.75
N LEU A 84 -1.75 18.83 -0.70
CA LEU A 84 -1.10 17.69 -1.34
C LEU A 84 -0.98 16.55 -0.35
N TYR A 85 -1.40 15.36 -0.76
CA TYR A 85 -1.31 14.12 0.00
C TYR A 85 -0.44 13.13 -0.76
N HIS A 86 0.47 12.48 -0.04
CA HIS A 86 1.33 11.44 -0.61
C HIS A 86 1.23 10.15 0.21
N ILE A 87 0.85 9.04 -0.45
CA ILE A 87 0.73 7.73 0.18
C ILE A 87 1.72 6.79 -0.49
N GLU A 88 2.71 6.34 0.28
CA GLU A 88 3.69 5.35 -0.14
C GLU A 88 3.29 3.97 0.40
N CYS A 89 3.18 2.95 -0.45
CA CYS A 89 2.77 1.61 -0.07
C CYS A 89 3.97 0.67 0.05
N GLN A 90 4.13 0.01 1.20
CA GLN A 90 5.28 -0.83 1.48
C GLN A 90 4.92 -2.22 1.98
N SER A 91 5.52 -3.21 1.32
CA SER A 91 5.28 -4.62 1.62
C SER A 91 6.25 -5.20 2.66
N LYS A 92 7.46 -4.65 2.74
CA LYS A 92 8.54 -5.06 3.65
C LYS A 92 9.00 -3.87 4.47
N LYS A 93 9.56 -4.14 5.65
CA LYS A 93 10.26 -3.12 6.42
C LYS A 93 11.52 -2.70 5.66
N ASP A 94 11.65 -1.41 5.41
CA ASP A 94 12.80 -0.78 4.78
C ASP A 94 13.48 0.14 5.82
N GLY A 95 14.80 0.02 5.95
CA GLY A 95 15.59 0.80 6.90
C GLY A 95 15.72 2.27 6.48
N ASP A 96 15.64 2.53 5.18
CA ASP A 96 15.87 3.85 4.60
C ASP A 96 14.56 4.57 4.25
N MET A 97 13.42 4.06 4.74
CA MET A 97 12.10 4.56 4.37
C MET A 97 11.95 6.06 4.59
N VAL A 98 12.44 6.58 5.72
CA VAL A 98 12.36 8.02 6.02
C VAL A 98 13.18 8.87 5.04
N LEU A 99 14.29 8.36 4.51
CA LEU A 99 15.12 9.08 3.55
C LEU A 99 14.42 9.15 2.19
N ARG A 100 13.84 8.02 1.74
CA ARG A 100 13.01 7.98 0.53
C ARG A 100 11.83 8.94 0.61
N MET A 101 11.13 8.99 1.75
CA MET A 101 10.03 9.94 1.93
C MET A 101 10.49 11.40 1.83
N ILE A 102 11.66 11.75 2.39
CA ILE A 102 12.23 13.10 2.25
C ILE A 102 12.51 13.42 0.77
N GLU A 103 13.15 12.50 0.05
CA GLU A 103 13.46 12.68 -1.37
C GLU A 103 12.18 12.85 -2.20
N TYR A 104 11.19 12.00 -1.96
CA TYR A 104 9.91 12.01 -2.68
C TYR A 104 9.15 13.30 -2.40
N ASP A 105 8.97 13.64 -1.12
CA ASP A 105 8.23 14.83 -0.73
C ASP A 105 8.91 16.11 -1.18
N PHE A 106 10.24 16.16 -1.16
CA PHE A 106 10.97 17.32 -1.65
C PHE A 106 10.82 17.48 -3.17
N ALA A 107 10.92 16.39 -3.94
CA ALA A 107 10.68 16.40 -5.38
C ALA A 107 9.26 16.92 -5.71
N VAL A 108 8.25 16.40 -4.99
CA VAL A 108 6.85 16.83 -5.12
C VAL A 108 6.69 18.31 -4.75
N ALA A 109 7.25 18.73 -3.62
CA ALA A 109 7.13 20.10 -3.12
C ALA A 109 7.78 21.11 -4.07
N VAL A 110 8.94 20.79 -4.64
CA VAL A 110 9.62 21.65 -5.62
C VAL A 110 8.80 21.77 -6.90
N GLU A 111 8.23 20.66 -7.40
CA GLU A 111 7.37 20.68 -8.60
C GLU A 111 6.10 21.54 -8.43
N HIS A 112 5.62 21.70 -7.19
CA HIS A 112 4.42 22.47 -6.86
C HIS A 112 4.71 23.80 -6.16
N SER A 113 5.99 24.21 -6.09
CA SER A 113 6.40 25.47 -5.47
C SER A 113 5.84 26.68 -6.21
N ALA A 114 5.56 27.74 -5.45
CA ALA A 114 5.08 29.01 -5.98
C ALA A 114 6.01 30.14 -5.57
N MET A 115 6.12 31.16 -6.42
CA MET A 115 6.84 32.39 -6.08
C MET A 115 5.83 33.44 -5.61
N ASP A 116 5.95 33.86 -4.36
CA ASP A 116 5.20 34.98 -3.79
C ASP A 116 6.15 36.10 -3.39
N ASN A 117 5.93 37.31 -3.91
CA ASN A 117 6.72 38.51 -3.57
C ASN A 117 8.25 38.34 -3.65
N GLY A 118 8.74 37.48 -4.55
CA GLY A 118 10.17 37.20 -4.73
C GLY A 118 10.75 36.15 -3.77
N ILE A 119 9.90 35.52 -2.96
CA ILE A 119 10.22 34.38 -2.10
C ILE A 119 9.61 33.14 -2.75
N ILE A 120 10.37 32.04 -2.79
CA ILE A 120 9.84 30.75 -3.24
C ILE A 120 9.29 30.02 -2.01
N GLU A 121 8.00 29.74 -2.02
CA GLU A 121 7.33 28.91 -1.02
C GLU A 121 7.34 27.45 -1.49
N ILE A 122 7.86 26.56 -0.64
CA ILE A 122 7.98 25.12 -0.89
C ILE A 122 7.21 24.40 0.21
N ASP A 123 5.99 24.00 -0.10
CA ASP A 123 5.13 23.28 0.81
C ASP A 123 5.27 21.78 0.61
N PHE A 124 5.68 21.09 1.66
CA PHE A 124 5.75 19.62 1.66
C PHE A 124 4.34 19.03 1.70
N PRO A 125 4.10 17.90 1.00
CA PRO A 125 2.84 17.17 1.10
C PRO A 125 2.61 16.59 2.51
N GLU A 126 1.34 16.38 2.86
CA GLU A 126 0.94 15.54 3.99
C GLU A 126 1.10 14.07 3.60
N SER A 127 2.18 13.45 4.09
CA SER A 127 2.62 12.14 3.61
C SER A 127 2.45 11.04 4.64
N CYS A 128 2.18 9.81 4.20
CA CYS A 128 2.17 8.63 5.06
C CYS A 128 2.71 7.37 4.38
N VAL A 129 3.14 6.40 5.19
CA VAL A 129 3.55 5.08 4.70
C VAL A 129 2.54 4.01 5.11
N LEU A 130 1.91 3.38 4.12
CA LEU A 130 1.00 2.25 4.29
C LEU A 130 1.78 0.93 4.24
N TYR A 131 1.89 0.25 5.37
CA TYR A 131 2.43 -1.11 5.41
C TYR A 131 1.32 -2.15 5.29
N ILE A 132 1.38 -2.98 4.23
CA ILE A 132 0.39 -4.05 4.00
C ILE A 132 0.67 -5.33 4.82
N ARG A 133 1.84 -5.39 5.47
CA ARG A 133 2.22 -6.46 6.42
C ARG A 133 2.53 -5.87 7.78
N ASN A 134 2.19 -6.62 8.83
CA ASN A 134 2.61 -6.26 10.18
C ASN A 134 4.07 -6.66 10.40
N HIS A 135 4.85 -5.72 10.91
CA HIS A 135 6.24 -5.90 11.26
C HIS A 135 6.41 -5.64 12.75
N ARG A 136 7.04 -6.57 13.47
CA ARG A 136 7.25 -6.40 14.92
C ARG A 136 8.11 -5.16 15.18
N GLY A 137 7.63 -4.29 16.07
CA GLY A 137 8.34 -3.06 16.43
C GLY A 137 8.37 -2.01 15.31
N MET A 138 7.34 -1.97 14.46
CA MET A 138 7.11 -0.84 13.57
C MET A 138 6.78 0.41 14.42
N PRO A 139 7.43 1.57 14.18
CA PRO A 139 7.09 2.80 14.88
C PRO A 139 5.79 3.40 14.34
N ASP A 140 5.13 4.26 15.11
CA ASP A 140 3.97 5.04 14.66
C ASP A 140 4.34 6.07 13.60
N HIS A 141 5.63 6.47 13.56
CA HIS A 141 6.16 7.42 12.59
C HIS A 141 7.58 7.04 12.17
N HIS A 142 7.87 7.18 10.87
CA HIS A 142 9.24 7.36 10.41
C HIS A 142 9.71 8.77 10.74
N THR A 143 10.91 8.91 11.30
CA THR A 143 11.38 10.20 11.83
C THR A 143 12.82 10.49 11.42
N ALA A 144 13.05 11.69 10.90
CA ALA A 144 14.38 12.22 10.62
C ALA A 144 14.55 13.58 11.29
N ARG A 145 15.77 13.88 11.76
CA ARG A 145 16.13 15.23 12.24
C ARG A 145 17.09 15.84 11.25
N ILE A 146 16.64 16.89 10.57
CA ILE A 146 17.41 17.62 9.58
C ILE A 146 18.01 18.84 10.28
N ARG A 147 19.32 19.01 10.16
CA ARG A 147 20.05 20.17 10.70
C ARG A 147 20.67 20.95 9.55
N PHE A 148 20.28 22.21 9.42
CA PHE A 148 20.84 23.13 8.45
C PHE A 148 22.12 23.77 8.97
N ALA A 149 22.97 24.25 8.06
CA ALA A 149 24.29 24.81 8.39
C ALA A 149 24.21 26.08 9.25
N ASP A 150 23.09 26.80 9.19
CA ASP A 150 22.79 27.98 10.02
C ASP A 150 22.29 27.61 11.44
N GLY A 151 22.18 26.32 11.74
CA GLY A 151 21.75 25.79 13.03
C GLY A 151 20.25 25.51 13.14
N GLN A 152 19.44 25.82 12.13
CA GLN A 152 18.03 25.43 12.13
C GLN A 152 17.89 23.91 12.20
N MET A 153 16.89 23.44 12.97
CA MET A 153 16.58 22.02 13.08
C MET A 153 15.10 21.77 12.83
N VAL A 154 14.83 20.83 11.94
CA VAL A 154 13.47 20.36 11.63
C VAL A 154 13.39 18.89 11.97
N THR A 155 12.34 18.48 12.67
CA THR A 155 12.00 17.06 12.85
C THR A 155 10.93 16.70 11.83
N TYR A 156 11.34 16.02 10.77
CA TYR A 156 10.44 15.50 9.75
C TYR A 156 9.88 14.16 10.22
N LYS A 157 8.55 14.04 10.21
CA LYS A 157 7.82 12.85 10.66
C LYS A 157 6.79 12.44 9.62
N VAL A 158 6.77 11.14 9.33
CA VAL A 158 5.81 10.54 8.41
C VAL A 158 5.03 9.47 9.16
N PRO A 159 3.71 9.63 9.36
CA PRO A 159 2.85 8.63 9.96
C PRO A 159 2.96 7.28 9.27
N VAL A 160 2.87 6.22 10.07
CA VAL A 160 2.86 4.83 9.63
C VAL A 160 1.49 4.24 9.92
N ILE A 161 0.86 3.69 8.88
CA ILE A 161 -0.40 2.94 8.99
C ILE A 161 -0.19 1.49 8.57
N MET A 162 -0.70 0.54 9.35
CA MET A 162 -0.59 -0.89 9.05
C MET A 162 -1.95 -1.47 8.66
N ALA A 163 -2.05 -2.01 7.45
CA ALA A 163 -3.30 -2.55 6.92
C ALA A 163 -3.91 -3.66 7.81
N GLN A 164 -3.07 -4.44 8.51
CA GLN A 164 -3.55 -5.53 9.36
C GLN A 164 -3.94 -5.09 10.78
N ASP A 165 -3.79 -3.82 11.14
CA ASP A 165 -4.29 -3.31 12.42
C ASP A 165 -5.82 -3.13 12.41
N TYR A 166 -6.40 -3.02 11.21
CA TYR A 166 -7.84 -2.88 11.02
C TYR A 166 -8.56 -4.23 11.09
N THR A 167 -9.63 -4.27 11.88
CA THR A 167 -10.64 -5.34 11.83
C THR A 167 -11.51 -5.15 10.59
N ILE A 168 -12.18 -6.21 10.14
CA ILE A 168 -13.12 -6.10 9.02
C ILE A 168 -14.21 -5.07 9.36
N ASP A 169 -14.75 -5.08 10.57
CA ASP A 169 -15.75 -4.08 10.98
C ASP A 169 -15.21 -2.66 10.86
N SER A 170 -14.01 -2.36 11.39
CA SER A 170 -13.41 -1.03 11.29
C SER A 170 -13.12 -0.60 9.84
N ILE A 171 -12.80 -1.55 8.95
CA ILE A 171 -12.60 -1.25 7.53
C ILE A 171 -13.90 -0.73 6.91
N PHE A 172 -15.03 -1.39 7.20
CA PHE A 172 -16.32 -0.98 6.66
C PHE A 172 -16.86 0.28 7.35
N GLU A 173 -16.75 0.39 8.68
CA GLU A 173 -17.18 1.57 9.45
C GLU A 173 -16.45 2.84 9.00
N LYS A 174 -15.15 2.73 8.70
CA LYS A 174 -14.31 3.86 8.25
C LYS A 174 -14.16 3.93 6.72
N ARG A 175 -14.86 3.06 5.97
CA ARG A 175 -14.75 2.93 4.51
C ARG A 175 -13.34 2.77 3.95
N LEU A 176 -12.45 2.11 4.69
CA LEU A 176 -11.06 1.82 4.29
C LEU A 176 -10.97 0.67 3.28
N LEU A 177 -11.85 0.66 2.26
CA LEU A 177 -12.02 -0.47 1.35
C LEU A 177 -10.75 -0.79 0.54
N ALA A 178 -9.86 0.19 0.35
CA ALA A 178 -8.53 -0.01 -0.24
C ALA A 178 -7.68 -1.05 0.52
N LEU A 179 -7.99 -1.34 1.78
CA LEU A 179 -7.26 -2.32 2.60
C LEU A 179 -7.75 -3.77 2.40
N LEU A 180 -8.96 -3.97 1.86
CA LEU A 180 -9.57 -5.30 1.71
C LEU A 180 -8.73 -6.30 0.91
N PRO A 181 -8.11 -5.93 -0.24
CA PRO A 181 -7.26 -6.85 -1.01
C PRO A 181 -6.14 -7.46 -0.17
N TYR A 182 -5.55 -6.69 0.74
CA TYR A 182 -4.41 -7.11 1.55
C TYR A 182 -4.78 -8.00 2.74
N ARG A 183 -6.07 -8.21 3.02
CA ARG A 183 -6.53 -9.00 4.16
C ARG A 183 -5.96 -10.43 4.17
N ILE A 184 -5.72 -11.01 2.99
CA ILE A 184 -5.15 -12.35 2.83
C ILE A 184 -3.79 -12.48 3.53
N LEU A 185 -3.02 -11.38 3.63
CA LEU A 185 -1.67 -11.37 4.18
C LEU A 185 -1.63 -11.71 5.68
N ARG A 186 -2.74 -11.58 6.39
CA ARG A 186 -2.85 -12.06 7.79
C ARG A 186 -2.71 -13.58 7.91
N TYR A 187 -3.04 -14.28 6.83
CA TYR A 187 -3.03 -15.74 6.75
C TYR A 187 -1.79 -16.26 6.01
N GLU A 188 -0.94 -15.38 5.46
CA GLU A 188 0.19 -15.73 4.57
C GLU A 188 1.10 -16.82 5.15
N HIS A 189 1.54 -16.68 6.41
CA HIS A 189 2.39 -17.69 7.04
C HIS A 189 1.68 -19.05 7.15
N PHE A 190 0.39 -19.05 7.50
CA PHE A 190 -0.39 -20.28 7.59
C PHE A 190 -0.52 -20.93 6.20
N LEU A 191 -0.93 -20.15 5.20
CA LEU A 191 -1.15 -20.59 3.82
C LEU A 191 0.11 -21.15 3.16
N LYS A 192 1.26 -20.51 3.38
CA LYS A 192 2.57 -20.95 2.84
C LYS A 192 3.17 -22.14 3.58
N SER A 193 2.81 -22.35 4.85
CA SER A 193 3.40 -23.43 5.65
C SER A 193 2.90 -24.83 5.28
N ASN A 194 1.85 -24.96 4.45
CA ASN A 194 1.18 -26.22 4.09
C ASN A 194 0.85 -27.12 5.30
N LYS A 195 0.73 -26.52 6.50
CA LYS A 195 0.31 -27.22 7.70
C LYS A 195 -1.21 -27.22 7.72
N ASP A 196 -1.80 -28.41 7.69
CA ASP A 196 -3.24 -28.54 7.86
C ASP A 196 -3.66 -27.92 9.21
N ASN A 197 -4.50 -26.89 9.13
CA ASN A 197 -5.05 -26.21 10.29
C ASN A 197 -6.50 -25.82 9.99
N PRO A 198 -7.45 -26.75 10.15
CA PRO A 198 -8.84 -26.54 9.78
C PRO A 198 -9.45 -25.33 10.47
N LYS A 199 -9.05 -25.04 11.71
CA LYS A 199 -9.53 -23.87 12.47
C LYS A 199 -9.09 -22.54 11.84
N LYS A 200 -7.82 -22.44 11.41
CA LYS A 200 -7.33 -21.23 10.73
C LYS A 200 -7.93 -21.08 9.34
N LEU A 201 -8.09 -22.20 8.62
CA LEU A 201 -8.76 -22.20 7.32
C LEU A 201 -10.19 -21.71 7.44
N GLU A 202 -10.98 -22.28 8.35
CA GLU A 202 -12.40 -21.89 8.50
C GLU A 202 -12.53 -20.42 8.93
N ARG A 203 -11.69 -19.97 9.87
CA ARG A 203 -11.64 -18.56 10.26
C ARG A 203 -11.36 -17.63 9.07
N MET A 204 -10.41 -18.00 8.20
CA MET A 204 -10.12 -17.22 7.00
C MET A 204 -11.34 -17.18 6.06
N LEU A 205 -12.00 -18.32 5.84
CA LEU A 205 -13.17 -18.39 4.97
C LEU A 205 -14.35 -17.58 5.55
N ASP A 206 -14.54 -17.61 6.87
CA ASP A 206 -15.54 -16.78 7.56
C ASP A 206 -15.27 -15.28 7.41
N ASP A 207 -14.00 -14.85 7.55
CA ASP A 207 -13.58 -13.47 7.28
C ASP A 207 -13.99 -13.05 5.85
N TYR A 208 -13.79 -13.91 4.85
CA TYR A 208 -14.15 -13.61 3.46
C TYR A 208 -15.66 -13.64 3.19
N ARG A 209 -16.40 -14.58 3.80
CA ARG A 209 -17.88 -14.56 3.76
C ARG A 209 -18.43 -13.26 4.34
N MET A 210 -17.84 -12.78 5.43
CA MET A 210 -18.24 -11.52 6.06
C MET A 210 -17.93 -10.31 5.17
N ILE A 211 -16.75 -10.27 4.54
CA ILE A 211 -16.40 -9.23 3.56
C ILE A 211 -17.40 -9.23 2.40
N CYS A 212 -17.65 -10.39 1.79
CA CYS A 212 -18.62 -10.53 0.69
C CYS A 212 -20.02 -10.08 1.10
N GLY A 213 -20.49 -10.50 2.29
CA GLY A 213 -21.80 -10.10 2.82
C GLY A 213 -21.92 -8.58 3.03
N LYS A 214 -20.88 -7.94 3.58
CA LYS A 214 -20.90 -6.48 3.77
C LYS A 214 -20.84 -5.70 2.46
N LEU A 215 -20.03 -6.14 1.48
CA LEU A 215 -20.01 -5.53 0.14
C LEU A 215 -21.39 -5.66 -0.54
N GLN A 216 -22.05 -6.81 -0.38
CA GLN A 216 -23.41 -7.00 -0.90
C GLN A 216 -24.42 -6.05 -0.25
N GLN A 217 -24.37 -5.90 1.07
CA GLN A 217 -25.26 -4.97 1.79
C GLN A 217 -25.05 -3.52 1.37
N MET A 218 -23.80 -3.10 1.14
CA MET A 218 -23.54 -1.73 0.65
C MET A 218 -24.12 -1.54 -0.76
N GLN A 219 -24.07 -2.55 -1.63
CA GLN A 219 -24.65 -2.48 -2.97
C GLN A 219 -26.17 -2.27 -2.94
N GLU A 220 -26.87 -2.82 -1.96
CA GLU A 220 -28.32 -2.63 -1.82
C GLU A 220 -28.69 -1.14 -1.59
N HIS A 221 -27.72 -0.33 -1.14
CA HIS A 221 -27.90 1.07 -0.81
C HIS A 221 -27.14 2.03 -1.73
N GLU A 222 -26.17 1.54 -2.50
CA GLU A 222 -25.27 2.32 -3.35
C GLU A 222 -25.16 1.68 -4.74
N ASP A 223 -25.30 2.47 -5.81
CA ASP A 223 -25.09 2.00 -7.19
C ASP A 223 -23.59 1.89 -7.51
N ALA A 224 -22.90 1.00 -6.79
CA ALA A 224 -21.45 0.81 -6.79
C ALA A 224 -21.05 -0.65 -7.08
N SER A 225 -21.92 -1.42 -7.75
CA SER A 225 -21.69 -2.84 -8.07
C SER A 225 -20.36 -3.09 -8.80
N GLY A 226 -20.02 -2.23 -9.77
CA GLY A 226 -18.77 -2.29 -10.51
C GLY A 226 -17.54 -2.18 -9.60
N LEU A 227 -17.56 -1.24 -8.65
CA LEU A 227 -16.47 -1.05 -7.68
C LEU A 227 -16.23 -2.29 -6.84
N TYR A 228 -17.28 -2.92 -6.33
CA TYR A 228 -17.13 -4.11 -5.47
C TYR A 228 -16.65 -5.33 -6.26
N VAL A 229 -17.05 -5.46 -7.53
CA VAL A 229 -16.50 -6.46 -8.45
C VAL A 229 -15.00 -6.22 -8.65
N ASP A 230 -14.56 -4.98 -8.83
CA ASP A 230 -13.15 -4.64 -8.98
C ASP A 230 -12.34 -4.92 -7.70
N ILE A 231 -12.88 -4.60 -6.52
CA ILE A 231 -12.25 -4.93 -5.23
C ILE A 231 -12.09 -6.46 -5.08
N ILE A 232 -13.12 -7.23 -5.42
CA ILE A 232 -13.05 -8.70 -5.39
C ILE A 232 -12.01 -9.24 -6.38
N ALA A 233 -11.91 -8.64 -7.57
CA ALA A 233 -10.87 -9.02 -8.53
C ALA A 233 -9.46 -8.79 -7.97
N LEU A 234 -9.24 -7.68 -7.24
CA LEU A 234 -7.98 -7.42 -6.55
C LEU A 234 -7.71 -8.40 -5.40
N ILE A 235 -8.74 -8.76 -4.62
CA ILE A 235 -8.65 -9.80 -3.59
C ILE A 235 -8.20 -11.13 -4.21
N ASN A 236 -8.84 -11.54 -5.32
CA ASN A 236 -8.50 -12.78 -6.02
C ASN A 236 -7.07 -12.74 -6.55
N LYS A 237 -6.65 -11.62 -7.17
CA LYS A 237 -5.26 -11.45 -7.65
C LYS A 237 -4.22 -11.67 -6.54
N LEU A 238 -4.46 -11.13 -5.34
CA LEU A 238 -3.56 -11.35 -4.20
C LEU A 238 -3.68 -12.75 -3.60
N ALA A 239 -4.89 -13.30 -3.51
CA ALA A 239 -5.09 -14.65 -3.02
C ALA A 239 -4.39 -15.69 -3.90
N ASP A 240 -4.49 -15.56 -5.22
CA ASP A 240 -3.83 -16.45 -6.18
C ASP A 240 -2.31 -16.42 -6.06
N TYR A 241 -1.74 -15.26 -5.74
CA TYR A 241 -0.31 -15.10 -5.51
C TYR A 241 0.15 -15.62 -4.15
N VAL A 242 -0.66 -15.43 -3.10
CA VAL A 242 -0.28 -15.78 -1.71
C VAL A 242 -0.50 -17.25 -1.39
N ILE A 243 -1.56 -17.85 -1.96
CA ILE A 243 -1.96 -19.25 -1.69
C ILE A 243 -1.26 -20.17 -2.70
N PRO A 244 -0.44 -21.14 -2.25
CA PRO A 244 0.16 -22.14 -3.14
C PRO A 244 -0.90 -22.92 -3.92
N ASP A 245 -0.63 -23.26 -5.18
CA ASP A 245 -1.59 -23.97 -6.05
C ASP A 245 -2.09 -25.31 -5.48
N SER A 246 -1.25 -26.00 -4.71
CA SER A 246 -1.60 -27.28 -4.06
C SER A 246 -2.42 -27.11 -2.77
N ASN A 247 -2.65 -25.89 -2.30
CA ASN A 247 -3.34 -25.64 -1.05
C ASN A 247 -4.87 -25.62 -1.27
N PRO A 248 -5.65 -26.47 -0.58
CA PRO A 248 -7.10 -26.55 -0.76
C PRO A 248 -7.86 -25.26 -0.39
N ALA A 249 -7.20 -24.33 0.32
CA ALA A 249 -7.73 -23.00 0.57
C ALA A 249 -8.05 -22.24 -0.72
N LYS A 250 -7.31 -22.49 -1.81
CA LYS A 250 -7.45 -21.76 -3.07
C LYS A 250 -8.81 -22.02 -3.71
N GLU A 251 -9.19 -23.29 -3.85
CA GLU A 251 -10.49 -23.69 -4.39
C GLU A 251 -11.65 -23.18 -3.52
N ARG A 252 -11.59 -23.41 -2.20
CA ARG A 252 -12.65 -23.00 -1.26
C ARG A 252 -12.85 -21.48 -1.22
N LEU A 253 -11.77 -20.71 -1.30
CA LEU A 253 -11.88 -19.25 -1.41
C LEU A 253 -12.44 -18.84 -2.77
N GLY A 254 -11.98 -19.46 -3.85
CA GLY A 254 -12.49 -19.24 -5.21
C GLY A 254 -14.00 -19.43 -5.34
N GLU A 255 -14.56 -20.44 -4.68
CA GLU A 255 -16.02 -20.66 -4.63
C GLU A 255 -16.78 -19.50 -3.97
N ILE A 256 -16.28 -19.00 -2.82
CA ILE A 256 -16.89 -17.87 -2.10
C ILE A 256 -16.83 -16.61 -2.98
N MET A 257 -15.65 -16.29 -3.50
CA MET A 257 -15.42 -15.06 -4.26
C MET A 257 -16.13 -15.10 -5.62
N GLY A 258 -16.11 -16.24 -6.31
CA GLY A 258 -16.81 -16.44 -7.59
C GLY A 258 -18.33 -16.37 -7.45
N GLY A 259 -18.88 -17.00 -6.41
CA GLY A 259 -20.30 -16.87 -6.07
C GLY A 259 -20.69 -15.42 -5.76
N GLN A 260 -19.80 -14.65 -5.14
CA GLN A 260 -20.05 -13.23 -4.87
C GLN A 260 -20.07 -12.38 -6.14
N ILE A 261 -19.15 -12.58 -7.09
CA ILE A 261 -19.14 -11.84 -8.36
C ILE A 261 -20.48 -12.01 -9.10
N LEU A 262 -21.02 -13.24 -9.12
CA LEU A 262 -22.30 -13.51 -9.79
C LEU A 262 -23.47 -12.74 -9.14
N LYS A 263 -23.47 -12.63 -7.80
CA LYS A 263 -24.49 -11.88 -7.05
C LYS A 263 -24.36 -10.37 -7.21
N LEU A 264 -23.15 -9.84 -7.28
CA LEU A 264 -22.94 -8.40 -7.45
C LEU A 264 -23.34 -7.92 -8.85
N ARG A 265 -23.28 -8.82 -9.84
CA ARG A 265 -23.64 -8.54 -11.25
C ARG A 265 -25.10 -8.77 -11.58
N SER A 266 -25.87 -9.39 -10.68
CA SER A 266 -27.31 -9.66 -10.85
C SER A 266 -28.14 -8.51 -10.32
#